data_AF-A0A1E5BH78-F1
#
_entry.id   AF-A0A1E5BH78-F1
#
_cell.length_a   1.000
_cell.length_b   1.000
_cell.length_c   1.000
_cell.angle_alpha   90.00
_cell.angle_beta   90.00
_cell.angle_gamma   90.00
#
_symmetry.space_group_name_H-M   'P 1'
#
loop_
_entity.id
_entity.type
_entity.pdbx_description
1 polymer ?
#
loop_
_entity_poly.entity_id
_entity_poly.type
_entity_poly.pdbx_seq_one_letter_code
_entity_poly.pdbx_strand_id
1 'polypeptide(L)'
;MELGTNMEQLGASMEQRFALLLQANAISQRAHNGGLQALALIDKELGLPHDNEQYQMALTHLCRAADRIWQGDAIKEGLDSEVLDEIYEDSDVDIVLNLHSKVLSSMDLNAVPTAEESFMIANIYSLYQVGKTLQNQE
;
A
#
# COMPACT_ATOMS: atom_id res chain seq x y z
N MET A 1 -27.24 27.86 13.29
CA MET A 1 -26.83 26.45 13.49
C MET A 1 -26.75 25.85 12.10
N GLU A 2 -25.64 26.09 11.42
CA GLU A 2 -25.44 25.61 10.05
C GLU A 2 -24.91 24.19 10.13
N LEU A 3 -25.79 23.23 9.83
CA LEU A 3 -25.40 21.86 9.49
C LEU A 3 -24.93 21.86 8.04
N GLY A 4 -23.74 22.39 7.83
CA GLY A 4 -23.01 22.29 6.58
C GLY A 4 -22.01 21.14 6.66
N THR A 5 -22.48 19.90 6.68
CA THR A 5 -21.59 18.77 6.40
C THR A 5 -21.55 18.60 4.88
N ASN A 6 -20.57 19.24 4.26
CA ASN A 6 -20.29 19.12 2.82
C ASN A 6 -20.16 17.64 2.43
N MET A 7 -21.16 17.12 1.73
CA MET A 7 -21.11 15.86 0.98
C MET A 7 -20.29 15.96 -0.33
N GLU A 8 -19.50 17.03 -0.49
CA GLU A 8 -18.80 17.40 -1.74
C GLU A 8 -17.26 17.24 -1.66
N GLN A 9 -16.76 16.28 -0.88
CA GLN A 9 -15.36 15.82 -0.98
C GLN A 9 -15.34 14.30 -1.18
N LEU A 10 -15.78 13.87 -2.37
CA LEU A 10 -15.82 12.47 -2.80
C LEU A 10 -14.52 12.05 -3.51
N GLY A 11 -13.38 12.41 -2.92
CA GLY A 11 -12.21 11.55 -2.94
C GLY A 11 -12.19 10.87 -1.58
N ALA A 12 -12.77 9.67 -1.45
CA ALA A 12 -12.84 9.00 -0.16
C ALA A 12 -11.42 8.78 0.36
N SER A 13 -11.11 9.34 1.55
CA SER A 13 -9.85 9.11 2.25
C SER A 13 -9.53 7.61 2.32
N MET A 14 -8.25 7.24 2.36
CA MET A 14 -7.87 5.83 2.39
C MET A 14 -8.44 5.10 3.61
N GLU A 15 -8.62 5.79 4.73
CA GLU A 15 -9.32 5.30 5.92
C GLU A 15 -10.77 4.93 5.63
N GLN A 16 -11.50 5.78 4.91
CA GLN A 16 -12.87 5.47 4.47
C GLN A 16 -12.87 4.30 3.50
N ARG A 17 -11.88 4.23 2.60
CA ARG A 17 -11.75 3.10 1.67
C ARG A 17 -11.51 1.79 2.41
N PHE A 18 -10.64 1.76 3.42
CA PHE A 18 -10.44 0.58 4.26
C PHE A 18 -11.70 0.21 5.04
N ALA A 19 -12.41 1.19 5.59
CA ALA A 19 -13.68 0.96 6.27
C ALA A 19 -14.72 0.33 5.33
N LEU A 20 -14.80 0.77 4.07
CA LEU A 20 -15.68 0.17 3.05
C LEU A 20 -15.26 -1.27 2.70
N LEU A 21 -13.97 -1.54 2.55
CA LEU A 21 -13.46 -2.90 2.30
C LEU A 21 -13.80 -3.84 3.47
N LEU A 22 -13.67 -3.36 4.71
CA LEU A 22 -14.05 -4.11 5.91
C LEU A 22 -15.56 -4.37 5.95
N GLN A 23 -16.40 -3.35 5.71
CA GLN A 23 -17.86 -3.49 5.66
C GLN A 23 -18.33 -4.47 4.58
N ALA A 24 -17.63 -4.50 3.44
CA ALA A 24 -17.89 -5.43 2.34
C ALA A 24 -17.36 -6.85 2.61
N ASN A 25 -16.72 -7.11 3.76
CA ASN A 25 -15.99 -8.35 4.07
C ASN A 25 -14.90 -8.70 3.04
N ALA A 26 -14.35 -7.68 2.35
CA ALA A 26 -13.25 -7.85 1.41
C ALA A 26 -11.88 -7.92 2.10
N ILE A 27 -11.81 -7.44 3.35
CA ILE A 27 -10.66 -7.57 4.25
C ILE A 27 -11.16 -7.86 5.69
N SER A 28 -10.36 -8.56 6.50
CA SER A 28 -10.63 -8.72 7.93
C SER A 28 -10.33 -7.46 8.75
N GLN A 29 -10.77 -7.43 10.01
CA GLN A 29 -10.44 -6.37 10.97
C GLN A 29 -8.92 -6.25 11.20
N ARG A 30 -8.19 -7.38 11.14
CA ARG A 30 -6.73 -7.40 11.26
C ARG A 30 -6.09 -6.63 10.11
N ALA A 31 -6.53 -6.89 8.89
CA ALA A 31 -6.05 -6.20 7.70
C ALA A 31 -6.45 -4.73 7.62
N HIS A 32 -7.64 -4.39 8.07
CA HIS A 32 -8.03 -3.00 8.26
C HIS A 32 -7.06 -2.26 9.19
N ASN A 33 -6.79 -2.82 10.37
CA ASN A 33 -5.95 -2.17 11.38
C ASN A 33 -4.49 -2.09 10.92
N GLY A 34 -3.94 -3.15 10.34
CA GLY A 34 -2.62 -3.13 9.73
C GLY A 34 -2.53 -2.10 8.60
N GLY A 35 -3.56 -2.03 7.76
CA GLY A 35 -3.66 -1.04 6.69
C GLY A 35 -3.54 0.40 7.19
N LEU A 36 -4.19 0.73 8.30
CA LEU A 36 -4.07 2.05 8.93
C LEU A 36 -2.65 2.34 9.46
N GLN A 37 -1.92 1.33 9.95
CA GLN A 37 -0.53 1.52 10.35
C GLN A 37 0.39 1.74 9.15
N ALA A 38 0.21 0.95 8.09
CA ALA A 38 0.95 1.10 6.84
C ALA A 38 0.68 2.46 6.18
N LEU A 39 -0.58 2.90 6.17
CA LEU A 39 -1.01 4.21 5.72
C LEU A 39 -0.22 5.32 6.42
N ALA A 40 -0.28 5.36 7.76
CA ALA A 40 0.41 6.39 8.55
C ALA A 40 1.94 6.39 8.33
N LEU A 41 2.54 5.21 8.13
CA LEU A 41 3.96 5.10 7.82
C LEU A 41 4.29 5.64 6.42
N ILE A 42 3.51 5.26 5.40
CA ILE A 42 3.73 5.72 4.02
C ILE A 42 3.54 7.22 3.92
N ASP A 43 2.55 7.79 4.60
CA ASP A 43 2.34 9.25 4.66
C ASP A 43 3.54 9.97 5.25
N LYS A 44 4.08 9.43 6.34
CA LYS A 44 5.27 9.98 6.99
C LYS A 44 6.51 9.92 6.09
N GLU A 45 6.70 8.82 5.36
CA GLU A 45 7.95 8.58 4.61
C GLU A 45 7.91 9.20 3.20
N LEU A 46 6.74 9.27 2.55
CA LEU A 46 6.62 9.72 1.16
C LEU A 46 5.79 11.01 0.97
N GLY A 47 4.90 11.36 1.90
CA GLY A 47 4.10 12.59 1.82
C GLY A 47 3.23 12.71 0.56
N LEU A 48 2.74 11.60 0.03
CA LEU A 48 1.99 11.57 -1.24
C LEU A 48 0.56 12.14 -1.10
N PRO A 49 0.03 12.80 -2.14
CA PRO A 49 -1.38 13.19 -2.18
C PRO A 49 -2.33 11.98 -2.11
N HIS A 50 -3.36 12.04 -1.27
CA HIS A 50 -4.30 10.93 -1.08
C HIS A 50 -5.26 10.72 -2.28
N ASP A 51 -5.34 11.68 -3.20
CA ASP A 51 -6.06 11.57 -4.46
C ASP A 51 -5.24 10.89 -5.58
N ASN A 52 -3.98 10.55 -5.31
CA ASN A 52 -3.13 9.83 -6.24
C ASN A 52 -3.62 8.37 -6.43
N GLU A 53 -3.90 7.98 -7.66
CA GLU A 53 -4.46 6.65 -7.97
C GLU A 53 -3.50 5.50 -7.61
N GLN A 54 -2.19 5.68 -7.84
CA GLN A 54 -1.17 4.69 -7.49
C GLN A 54 -1.13 4.46 -5.98
N TYR A 55 -1.15 5.55 -5.21
CA TYR A 55 -1.23 5.51 -3.76
C TYR A 55 -2.44 4.73 -3.27
N GLN A 56 -3.62 5.04 -3.81
CA GLN A 56 -4.84 4.35 -3.43
C GLN A 56 -4.81 2.86 -3.81
N MET A 57 -4.32 2.52 -5.00
CA MET A 57 -4.20 1.13 -5.46
C MET A 57 -3.21 0.33 -4.61
N ALA A 58 -2.02 0.86 -4.35
CA ALA A 58 -0.97 0.19 -3.60
C ALA A 58 -1.42 -0.18 -2.19
N LEU A 59 -2.03 0.77 -1.46
CA LEU A 59 -2.53 0.54 -0.11
C LEU A 59 -3.69 -0.47 -0.08
N THR A 60 -4.57 -0.43 -1.09
CA THR A 60 -5.65 -1.41 -1.22
C THR A 60 -5.10 -2.82 -1.49
N HIS A 61 -4.12 -2.91 -2.39
CA HIS A 61 -3.47 -4.18 -2.71
C HIS A 61 -2.79 -4.76 -1.46
N LEU A 62 -2.02 -3.94 -0.74
CA LEU A 62 -1.33 -4.31 0.48
C LEU A 62 -2.30 -4.90 1.52
N CYS A 63 -3.42 -4.23 1.80
CA CYS A 63 -4.40 -4.72 2.77
C CYS A 63 -5.01 -6.06 2.36
N ARG A 64 -5.37 -6.21 1.08
CA ARG A 64 -5.97 -7.45 0.56
C ARG A 64 -4.98 -8.61 0.54
N ALA A 65 -3.73 -8.34 0.18
CA ALA A 65 -2.67 -9.33 0.17
C ALA A 65 -2.31 -9.77 1.59
N ALA A 66 -2.15 -8.83 2.53
CA ALA A 66 -1.96 -9.13 3.95
C ALA A 66 -3.08 -10.01 4.51
N ASP A 67 -4.33 -9.69 4.18
CA ASP A 67 -5.49 -10.47 4.62
C ASP A 67 -5.47 -11.92 4.13
N ARG A 68 -5.20 -12.12 2.83
CA ARG A 68 -5.01 -13.46 2.24
C ARG A 68 -3.90 -14.23 2.93
N ILE A 69 -2.75 -13.59 3.17
CA ILE A 69 -1.60 -14.22 3.83
C ILE A 69 -1.97 -14.69 5.24
N TRP A 70 -2.63 -13.85 6.04
CA TRP A 70 -3.04 -14.24 7.39
C TRP A 70 -4.12 -15.33 7.43
N GLN A 71 -4.90 -15.46 6.36
CA GLN A 71 -5.88 -16.53 6.21
C GLN A 71 -5.28 -17.82 5.63
N GLY A 72 -4.01 -17.79 5.21
CA GLY A 72 -3.35 -18.93 4.55
C GLY A 72 -3.80 -19.15 3.10
N ASP A 73 -4.36 -18.12 2.46
CA ASP A 73 -4.88 -18.14 1.08
C ASP A 73 -4.09 -17.18 0.16
N ALA A 74 -2.78 -17.11 0.37
CA ALA A 74 -1.89 -16.30 -0.46
C ALA A 74 -1.91 -16.77 -1.92
N ILE A 75 -1.80 -15.82 -2.86
CA ILE A 75 -1.67 -16.15 -4.28
C ILE A 75 -0.37 -16.93 -4.53
N LYS A 76 -0.38 -17.76 -5.58
CA LYS A 76 0.73 -18.65 -5.92
C LYS A 76 1.61 -18.13 -7.06
N GLU A 77 1.01 -17.39 -7.97
CA GLU A 77 1.70 -16.80 -9.12
C GLU A 77 2.06 -15.35 -8.77
N GLY A 78 3.33 -15.02 -8.89
CA GLY A 78 3.86 -13.69 -8.64
C GLY A 78 3.83 -12.80 -9.87
N LEU A 79 4.46 -11.64 -9.74
CA LEU A 79 4.78 -10.77 -10.86
C LEU A 79 5.78 -11.46 -11.81
N ASP A 80 5.76 -11.07 -13.07
CA ASP A 80 6.77 -11.49 -14.04
C ASP A 80 8.19 -11.16 -13.54
N SER A 81 9.12 -12.11 -13.67
CA SER A 81 10.49 -11.94 -13.20
C SER A 81 11.22 -10.82 -13.92
N GLU A 82 10.97 -10.61 -15.22
CA GLU A 82 11.64 -9.54 -15.97
C GLU A 82 11.27 -8.16 -15.41
N VAL A 83 10.00 -7.97 -15.03
CA VAL A 83 9.53 -6.73 -14.40
C VAL A 83 10.13 -6.55 -13.01
N LEU A 84 10.29 -7.63 -12.26
CA LEU A 84 10.85 -7.55 -10.91
C LEU A 84 12.37 -7.32 -10.94
N ASP A 85 13.07 -7.90 -11.92
CA ASP A 85 14.50 -7.68 -12.14
C ASP A 85 14.79 -6.20 -12.46
N GLU A 86 13.95 -5.55 -13.29
CA GLU A 86 14.05 -4.11 -13.55
C GLU A 86 13.97 -3.27 -12.26
N ILE A 87 13.15 -3.68 -11.29
CA ILE A 87 13.06 -3.00 -9.98
C ILE A 87 14.33 -3.24 -9.16
N TYR A 88 14.85 -4.47 -9.17
CA TYR A 88 16.04 -4.82 -8.39
C TYR A 88 17.34 -4.23 -8.95
N GLU A 89 17.36 -3.86 -10.24
CA GLU A 89 18.48 -3.20 -10.88
C GLU A 89 18.47 -1.67 -10.71
N ASP A 90 17.37 -1.07 -10.22
CA ASP A 90 17.28 0.37 -9.97
C ASP A 90 18.26 0.81 -8.86
N SER A 91 18.90 1.97 -9.04
CA SER A 91 19.87 2.51 -8.08
C SER A 91 19.30 2.78 -6.69
N ASP A 92 17.99 2.96 -6.57
CA ASP A 92 17.30 3.25 -5.32
C ASP A 92 16.66 2.00 -4.69
N VAL A 93 16.92 0.80 -5.21
CA VAL A 93 16.32 -0.46 -4.74
C VAL A 93 16.49 -0.66 -3.23
N ASP A 94 17.64 -0.32 -2.65
CA ASP A 94 17.88 -0.48 -1.21
C ASP A 94 16.94 0.40 -0.37
N ILE A 95 16.61 1.60 -0.85
CA ILE A 95 15.66 2.51 -0.19
C ILE A 95 14.25 1.91 -0.26
N VAL A 96 13.89 1.37 -1.41
CA VAL A 96 12.59 0.75 -1.68
C VAL A 96 12.38 -0.48 -0.81
N LEU A 97 13.38 -1.37 -0.73
CA LEU A 97 13.32 -2.57 0.10
C LEU A 97 13.30 -2.24 1.60
N ASN A 98 14.00 -1.20 2.02
CA ASN A 98 13.92 -0.70 3.39
C ASN A 98 12.52 -0.15 3.71
N LEU A 99 11.92 0.63 2.80
CA LEU A 99 10.54 1.12 2.96
C LEU A 99 9.54 -0.04 3.01
N HIS A 100 9.64 -1.00 2.08
CA HIS A 100 8.83 -2.22 2.06
C HIS A 100 8.91 -2.97 3.39
N SER A 101 10.13 -3.21 3.91
CA SER A 101 10.33 -3.88 5.20
C SER A 101 9.69 -3.14 6.37
N LYS A 102 9.82 -1.80 6.43
CA LYS A 102 9.15 -0.99 7.45
C LYS A 102 7.62 -1.11 7.36
N VAL A 103 7.08 -1.09 6.13
CA VAL A 103 5.63 -1.22 5.88
C VAL A 103 5.13 -2.57 6.37
N LEU A 104 5.76 -3.67 5.99
CA LEU A 104 5.39 -5.01 6.45
C LEU A 104 5.46 -5.12 7.99
N SER A 105 6.53 -4.58 8.58
CA SER A 105 6.72 -4.58 10.04
C SER A 105 5.63 -3.79 10.76
N SER A 106 5.19 -2.65 10.21
CA SER A 106 4.13 -1.83 10.80
C SER A 106 2.77 -2.56 10.87
N MET A 107 2.59 -3.58 10.03
CA MET A 107 1.37 -4.40 9.98
C MET A 107 1.47 -5.69 10.78
N ASP A 108 2.62 -5.99 11.40
CA ASP A 108 2.97 -7.32 11.93
C ASP A 108 2.88 -8.44 10.87
N LEU A 109 3.29 -8.14 9.64
CA LEU A 109 3.29 -9.08 8.51
C LEU A 109 4.72 -9.60 8.25
N ASN A 110 5.13 -10.61 9.03
CA ASN A 110 6.53 -11.06 9.08
C ASN A 110 6.87 -12.24 8.16
N ALA A 111 5.88 -12.91 7.58
CA ALA A 111 6.08 -14.06 6.70
C ALA A 111 5.25 -13.88 5.44
N VAL A 112 5.89 -13.40 4.37
CA VAL A 112 5.25 -13.10 3.08
C VAL A 112 5.70 -14.12 2.05
N PRO A 113 4.78 -14.86 1.40
CA PRO A 113 5.12 -15.71 0.27
C PRO A 113 5.66 -14.87 -0.89
N THR A 114 6.69 -15.36 -1.58
CA THR A 114 7.40 -14.65 -2.67
C THR A 114 6.44 -14.11 -3.74
N ALA A 115 5.39 -14.86 -4.07
CA ALA A 115 4.39 -14.43 -5.04
C ALA A 115 3.65 -13.15 -4.60
N GLU A 116 3.14 -13.09 -3.38
CA GLU A 116 2.52 -11.86 -2.84
C GLU A 116 3.55 -10.74 -2.70
N GLU A 117 4.76 -11.08 -2.23
CA GLU A 117 5.82 -10.10 -1.99
C GLU A 117 6.24 -9.37 -3.26
N SER A 118 6.30 -10.07 -4.39
CA SER A 118 6.65 -9.46 -5.69
C SER A 118 5.72 -8.31 -6.07
N PHE A 119 4.40 -8.45 -5.85
CA PHE A 119 3.46 -7.37 -6.09
C PHE A 119 3.55 -6.27 -5.03
N MET A 120 3.82 -6.61 -3.77
CA MET A 120 4.00 -5.61 -2.71
C MET A 120 5.22 -4.73 -3.00
N ILE A 121 6.36 -5.31 -3.36
CA ILE A 121 7.58 -4.60 -3.74
C ILE A 121 7.31 -3.70 -4.93
N ALA A 122 6.66 -4.20 -5.99
CA ALA A 122 6.35 -3.39 -7.17
C ALA A 122 5.44 -2.19 -6.85
N ASN A 123 4.47 -2.36 -5.94
CA ASN A 123 3.65 -1.25 -5.48
C ASN A 123 4.45 -0.23 -4.68
N ILE A 124 5.29 -0.66 -3.72
CA ILE A 124 6.15 0.25 -2.93
C ILE A 124 7.14 1.00 -3.83
N TYR A 125 7.75 0.30 -4.78
CA TYR A 125 8.63 0.91 -5.79
C TYR A 125 7.90 2.01 -6.57
N SER A 126 6.70 1.71 -7.07
CA SER A 126 5.91 2.67 -7.83
C SER A 126 5.55 3.91 -7.00
N LEU A 127 5.19 3.74 -5.72
CA LEU A 127 4.94 4.86 -4.81
C LEU A 127 6.20 5.70 -4.57
N TYR A 128 7.34 5.06 -4.36
CA TYR A 128 8.61 5.74 -4.17
C TYR A 128 8.96 6.60 -5.41
N GLN A 129 8.80 6.06 -6.62
CA GLN A 129 9.06 6.81 -7.86
C GLN A 129 8.11 8.00 -8.05
N VAL A 130 6.85 7.88 -7.63
CA VAL A 130 5.91 9.01 -7.62
C VAL A 130 6.38 10.09 -6.64
N GLY A 131 6.77 9.71 -5.42
CA GLY A 131 7.24 10.65 -4.40
C GLY A 131 8.50 11.39 -4.83
N LYS A 132 9.47 10.67 -5.37
CA LYS A 132 10.70 11.23 -5.95
C LYS A 132 10.40 12.21 -7.09
N THR A 133 9.44 11.86 -7.96
CA THR A 133 9.05 12.73 -9.08
C THR A 133 8.44 14.04 -8.60
N LEU A 134 7.59 14.01 -7.56
CA LEU A 134 6.99 15.21 -6.99
C LEU A 134 8.02 16.11 -6.31
N GLN A 135 8.98 15.53 -5.58
CA GLN A 135 10.06 16.27 -4.92
C GLN A 135 11.02 16.95 -5.90
N ASN A 136 11.23 16.36 -7.08
CA ASN A 136 12.10 16.92 -8.11
C ASN A 136 11.44 18.05 -8.94
N GLN A 137 10.15 18.32 -8.71
CA GLN A 137 9.39 19.38 -9.39
C GLN A 137 9.25 20.67 -8.55
N GLU A 138 9.74 20.67 -7.31
CA GLU A 138 9.79 21.83 -6.39
C GLU A 138 11.15 22.55 -6.44
#